data_AF-A0A0S2JXZ3-F1
#
_entry.id   AF-A0A0S2JXZ3-F1
#
_cell.length_a   1.000
_cell.length_b   1.000
_cell.length_c   1.000
_cell.angle_alpha   90.00
_cell.angle_beta   90.00
_cell.angle_gamma   90.00
#
_symmetry.space_group_name_H-M   'P 1'
#
loop_
_entity.id
_entity.type
_entity.pdbx_description
1 polymer ?
#
loop_
_entity_poly.entity_id
_entity_poly.type
_entity_poly.pdbx_seq_one_letter_code
_entity_poly.pdbx_strand_id
1 'polypeptide(L)'
;MAMQDTRPLILVVDDEPANLRVLKQILQDNYRLAFAKSGEEALKLTASKQPNLVLLDIMMPDMTGLEVCKTLKASALTSAIPVIFVTALNHETDETQGFELGAVDYITKPVSSAVVKARVATHLSLVRAEELKATRLQIIQRLGRAAEYKDNETGMHVMRMSHYAKVIALAYGFDEARADLLLHTAPMHDIGKIGIPDHILLKPGRLTPEEYEVMKGHPQIGADILGEDESELISLAKIVALTHHEKWDGSGYPNGLKGDDIPIEGRIVAISDVFDALTSKRPYKEAWSIEKTLAFLDEQSGLHFDPKLVQIFRQQLDKILEIKEKYQEE
;
A
#
# COMPACT_ATOMS: atom_id res chain seq x y z
N MET A 1 13.95 -34.22 -0.01
CA MET A 1 14.54 -32.89 0.24
C MET A 1 14.20 -32.50 1.67
N ALA A 2 15.18 -32.15 2.50
CA ALA A 2 14.91 -31.68 3.85
C ALA A 2 14.11 -30.38 3.78
N MET A 3 12.97 -30.28 4.49
CA MET A 3 12.24 -29.02 4.61
C MET A 3 13.19 -27.98 5.21
N GLN A 4 13.36 -26.84 4.53
CA GLN A 4 14.08 -25.70 5.09
C GLN A 4 13.40 -25.25 6.38
N ASP A 5 14.18 -25.02 7.44
CA ASP A 5 13.66 -24.44 8.68
C ASP A 5 13.22 -22.99 8.42
N THR A 6 11.92 -22.76 8.42
CA THR A 6 11.26 -21.48 8.11
C THR A 6 11.05 -20.59 9.33
N ARG A 7 11.51 -20.98 10.52
CA ARG A 7 11.37 -20.14 11.73
C ARG A 7 12.14 -18.82 11.56
N PRO A 8 11.67 -17.70 12.14
CA PRO A 8 12.40 -16.43 12.08
C PRO A 8 13.82 -16.56 12.61
N LEU A 9 14.75 -15.86 11.97
CA LEU A 9 16.13 -15.76 12.40
C LEU A 9 16.30 -14.55 13.30
N ILE A 10 16.77 -14.77 14.53
CA ILE A 10 17.15 -13.71 15.46
C ILE A 10 18.66 -13.67 15.55
N LEU A 11 19.25 -12.49 15.38
CA LEU A 11 20.64 -12.25 15.69
C LEU A 11 20.75 -11.78 17.15
N VAL A 12 21.51 -12.50 17.95
CA VAL A 12 21.80 -12.14 19.34
C VAL A 12 23.24 -11.66 19.44
N VAL A 13 23.44 -10.46 19.95
CA VAL A 13 24.74 -9.79 20.01
C VAL A 13 25.03 -9.42 21.46
N ASP A 14 26.10 -9.98 22.00
CA ASP A 14 26.59 -9.72 23.35
C ASP A 14 28.04 -10.19 23.42
N ASP A 15 28.95 -9.39 23.97
CA ASP A 15 30.36 -9.75 24.10
C ASP A 15 30.59 -10.82 25.18
N GLU A 16 29.65 -10.96 26.12
CA GLU A 16 29.72 -11.94 27.19
C GLU A 16 29.08 -13.30 26.78
N PRO A 17 29.88 -14.39 26.70
CA PRO A 17 29.36 -15.69 26.26
C PRO A 17 28.26 -16.29 27.14
N ALA A 18 28.18 -15.87 28.41
CA ALA A 18 27.14 -16.31 29.34
C ALA A 18 25.76 -15.78 28.92
N ASN A 19 25.67 -14.49 28.56
CA ASN A 19 24.43 -13.85 28.11
C ASN A 19 23.90 -14.50 26.82
N LEU A 20 24.80 -14.77 25.86
CA LEU A 20 24.45 -15.48 24.62
C LEU A 20 23.85 -16.87 24.90
N ARG A 21 24.38 -17.61 25.88
CA ARG A 21 23.84 -18.94 26.26
C ARG A 21 22.46 -18.84 26.90
N VAL A 22 22.24 -17.85 27.76
CA VAL A 22 20.93 -17.60 28.38
C VAL A 22 19.88 -17.30 27.32
N LEU A 23 20.15 -16.34 26.42
CA LEU A 23 19.23 -15.98 25.34
C LEU A 23 19.01 -17.14 24.36
N LYS A 24 20.04 -17.96 24.10
CA LYS A 24 19.89 -19.20 23.34
C LYS A 24 18.88 -20.15 23.98
N GLN A 25 19.01 -20.43 25.27
CA GLN A 25 18.09 -21.33 25.98
C GLN A 25 16.65 -20.81 25.96
N ILE A 26 16.46 -19.49 26.04
CA ILE A 26 15.14 -18.87 26.03
C ILE A 26 14.45 -18.98 24.65
N LEU A 27 15.21 -18.86 23.55
CA LEU A 27 14.65 -18.62 22.21
C LEU A 27 14.76 -19.79 21.23
N GLN A 28 15.67 -20.75 21.44
CA GLN A 28 16.02 -21.79 20.44
C GLN A 28 14.86 -22.70 20.02
N ASP A 29 13.84 -22.87 20.86
CA ASP A 29 12.68 -23.72 20.55
C ASP A 29 11.81 -23.12 19.45
N ASN A 30 11.67 -21.79 19.44
CA ASN A 30 10.74 -21.08 18.55
C ASN A 30 11.44 -20.35 17.39
N TYR A 31 12.75 -20.12 17.48
CA TYR A 31 13.49 -19.29 16.53
C TYR A 31 14.80 -19.94 16.10
N ARG A 32 15.22 -19.61 14.87
CA ARG A 32 16.59 -19.81 14.44
C ARG A 32 17.45 -18.71 15.04
N LEU A 33 18.66 -19.05 15.49
CA LEU A 33 19.54 -18.09 16.17
C LEU A 33 20.88 -17.97 15.45
N ALA A 34 21.33 -16.73 15.26
CA ALA A 34 22.70 -16.38 14.97
C ALA A 34 23.27 -15.61 16.16
N PHE A 35 24.59 -15.68 16.35
CA PHE A 35 25.27 -15.04 17.46
C PHE A 35 26.43 -14.21 16.94
N ALA A 36 26.62 -13.03 17.52
CA ALA A 36 27.80 -12.20 17.36
C ALA A 36 28.35 -11.83 18.74
N LYS A 37 29.68 -11.69 18.84
CA LYS A 37 30.36 -11.27 20.07
C LYS A 37 30.92 -9.85 20.02
N SER A 38 30.72 -9.16 18.89
CA SER A 38 31.17 -7.79 18.70
C SER A 38 30.26 -7.06 17.73
N GLY A 39 30.30 -5.72 17.77
CA GLY A 39 29.56 -4.88 16.82
C GLY A 39 29.94 -5.12 15.36
N GLU A 40 31.23 -5.33 15.06
CA GLU A 40 31.68 -5.60 13.69
C GLU A 40 31.13 -6.93 13.15
N GLU A 41 31.12 -7.98 13.97
CA GLU A 41 30.52 -9.27 13.61
C GLU A 41 29.01 -9.14 13.42
N ALA A 42 28.34 -8.36 14.28
CA ALA A 42 26.91 -8.11 14.17
C ALA A 42 26.53 -7.44 12.84
N LEU A 43 27.28 -6.43 12.40
CA LEU A 43 27.06 -5.75 11.12
C LEU A 43 27.24 -6.72 9.93
N LYS A 44 28.33 -7.52 9.94
CA LYS A 44 28.59 -8.53 8.90
C LYS A 44 27.49 -9.60 8.82
N LEU A 45 27.05 -10.11 9.97
CA LEU A 45 26.01 -11.13 10.04
C LEU A 45 24.64 -10.56 9.64
N THR A 46 24.34 -9.31 10.00
CA THR A 46 23.08 -8.68 9.61
C THR A 46 22.99 -8.50 8.10
N ALA A 47 24.08 -8.02 7.47
CA ALA A 47 24.13 -7.84 6.01
C ALA A 47 24.05 -9.17 5.23
N SER A 48 24.71 -10.22 5.73
CA SER A 48 24.78 -11.51 5.03
C SER A 48 23.59 -12.45 5.28
N LYS A 49 23.02 -12.44 6.49
CA LYS A 49 21.96 -13.36 6.89
C LYS A 49 20.56 -12.74 6.95
N GLN A 50 20.47 -11.40 6.95
CA GLN A 50 19.20 -10.66 7.04
C GLN A 50 18.27 -11.20 8.13
N PRO A 51 18.67 -11.13 9.41
CA PRO A 51 17.83 -11.58 10.52
C PRO A 51 16.53 -10.78 10.57
N ASN A 52 15.47 -11.41 11.08
CA ASN A 52 14.17 -10.77 11.26
C ASN A 52 14.12 -9.86 12.49
N LEU A 53 15.07 -10.00 13.43
CA LEU A 53 15.20 -9.17 14.62
C LEU A 53 16.62 -9.25 15.18
N VAL A 54 17.13 -8.15 15.74
CA VAL A 54 18.42 -8.10 16.43
C VAL A 54 18.18 -7.84 17.92
N LEU A 55 18.67 -8.74 18.78
CA LEU A 55 18.87 -8.47 20.21
C LEU A 55 20.29 -7.99 20.41
N LEU A 56 20.47 -6.78 20.90
CA LEU A 56 21.76 -6.09 20.87
C LEU A 56 22.15 -5.59 22.25
N ASP A 57 23.29 -6.05 22.79
CA ASP A 57 23.87 -5.41 23.95
C ASP A 57 24.35 -3.99 23.60
N ILE A 58 24.13 -3.05 24.51
CA ILE A 58 24.62 -1.68 24.40
C ILE A 58 26.10 -1.63 24.76
N MET A 59 26.48 -2.32 25.83
CA MET A 59 27.80 -2.20 26.43
C MET A 59 28.71 -3.29 25.88
N MET A 60 29.37 -3.01 24.75
CA MET A 60 30.34 -3.91 24.14
C MET A 60 31.69 -3.20 23.92
N PRO A 61 32.82 -3.94 23.96
CA PRO A 61 34.13 -3.39 23.60
C PRO A 61 34.19 -2.89 22.15
N ASP A 62 35.04 -1.90 21.93
CA ASP A 62 35.38 -1.28 20.64
C ASP A 62 34.24 -0.56 19.91
N MET A 63 33.10 -1.21 19.72
CA MET A 63 31.90 -0.65 19.08
C MET A 63 30.67 -0.96 19.93
N THR A 64 30.05 0.10 20.43
CA THR A 64 28.85 0.02 21.27
C THR A 64 27.62 -0.42 20.48
N GLY A 65 26.62 -0.95 21.17
CA GLY A 65 25.33 -1.30 20.54
C GLY A 65 24.63 -0.08 19.92
N LEU A 66 24.80 1.12 20.48
CA LEU A 66 24.26 2.35 19.91
C LEU A 66 24.87 2.66 18.53
N GLU A 67 26.19 2.50 18.38
CA GLU A 67 26.89 2.67 17.11
C GLU A 67 26.50 1.61 16.07
N VAL A 68 26.33 0.37 16.49
CA VAL A 68 25.80 -0.72 15.65
C VAL A 68 24.40 -0.37 15.17
N CYS A 69 23.49 0.00 16.08
CA CYS A 69 22.11 0.35 15.74
C CYS A 69 22.06 1.51 14.73
N LYS A 70 22.82 2.58 15.00
CA LYS A 70 22.93 3.73 14.07
C LYS A 70 23.37 3.29 12.67
N THR A 71 24.38 2.41 12.60
CA THR A 71 24.89 1.89 11.31
C THR A 71 23.86 1.04 10.59
N LEU A 72 23.13 0.17 11.32
CA LEU A 72 22.06 -0.64 10.75
C LEU A 72 20.91 0.21 10.22
N LYS A 73 20.52 1.27 10.94
CA LYS A 73 19.43 2.17 10.57
C LYS A 73 19.77 3.13 9.43
N ALA A 74 21.06 3.42 9.21
CA ALA A 74 21.52 4.22 8.08
C ALA A 74 21.51 3.47 6.73
N SER A 75 21.43 2.15 6.73
CA SER A 75 21.47 1.33 5.50
C SER A 75 20.08 0.91 5.05
N ALA A 76 19.73 1.18 3.79
CA ALA A 76 18.44 0.76 3.21
C ALA A 76 18.21 -0.76 3.26
N LEU A 77 19.27 -1.57 3.31
CA LEU A 77 19.18 -3.03 3.38
C LEU A 77 18.79 -3.54 4.78
N THR A 78 19.11 -2.79 5.84
CA THR A 78 18.98 -3.26 7.22
C THR A 78 18.14 -2.35 8.10
N SER A 79 17.73 -1.17 7.62
CA SER A 79 17.01 -0.18 8.42
C SER A 79 15.65 -0.68 8.92
N ALA A 80 14.99 -1.53 8.15
CA ALA A 80 13.71 -2.14 8.50
C ALA A 80 13.81 -3.23 9.60
N ILE A 81 15.01 -3.74 9.90
CA ILE A 81 15.17 -4.81 10.89
C ILE A 81 14.96 -4.22 12.30
N PRO A 82 14.02 -4.74 13.10
CA PRO A 82 13.81 -4.27 14.47
C PRO A 82 15.02 -4.60 15.34
N VAL A 83 15.49 -3.60 16.09
CA VAL A 83 16.59 -3.74 17.05
C VAL A 83 16.00 -3.55 18.44
N ILE A 84 16.16 -4.55 19.30
CA ILE A 84 15.83 -4.49 20.72
C ILE A 84 17.13 -4.49 21.50
N PHE A 85 17.35 -3.46 22.31
CA PHE A 85 18.52 -3.42 23.17
C PHE A 85 18.37 -4.34 24.37
N VAL A 86 19.45 -5.00 24.78
CA VAL A 86 19.54 -5.82 25.98
C VAL A 86 20.60 -5.22 26.89
N THR A 87 20.21 -4.48 27.92
CA THR A 87 21.14 -3.64 28.70
C THR A 87 20.92 -3.74 30.21
N ALA A 88 21.97 -3.50 31.00
CA ALA A 88 21.84 -3.26 32.42
C ALA A 88 21.46 -1.78 32.63
N LEU A 89 20.16 -1.47 32.58
CA LEU A 89 19.64 -0.10 32.73
C LEU A 89 20.10 0.52 34.07
N ASN A 90 20.97 1.53 34.01
CA ASN A 90 21.30 2.38 35.17
C ASN A 90 21.28 3.89 34.85
N HIS A 91 21.00 4.32 33.61
CA HIS A 91 20.86 5.72 33.23
C HIS A 91 19.72 5.94 32.23
N GLU A 92 18.74 6.80 32.57
CA GLU A 92 17.60 7.19 31.70
C GLU A 92 18.05 7.81 30.35
N THR A 93 19.30 8.28 30.27
CA THR A 93 19.90 8.86 29.07
C THR A 93 20.06 7.86 27.92
N ASP A 94 20.25 6.57 28.22
CA ASP A 94 20.59 5.56 27.21
C ASP A 94 19.34 5.02 26.49
N GLU A 95 18.19 5.02 27.17
CA GLU A 95 16.91 4.65 26.57
C GLU A 95 16.45 5.70 25.56
N THR A 96 16.50 6.97 25.96
CA THR A 96 16.08 8.08 25.08
C THR A 96 16.93 8.10 23.81
N GLN A 97 18.25 8.00 23.97
CA GLN A 97 19.18 8.02 22.84
C GLN A 97 18.98 6.83 21.89
N GLY A 98 18.76 5.62 22.39
CA GLY A 98 18.61 4.47 21.49
C GLY A 98 17.26 4.44 20.75
N PHE A 99 16.17 4.97 21.33
CA PHE A 99 14.92 5.20 20.59
C PHE A 99 15.11 6.25 19.48
N GLU A 100 15.82 7.35 19.75
CA GLU A 100 16.17 8.35 18.73
C GLU A 100 17.02 7.76 17.59
N LEU A 101 17.85 6.75 17.89
CA LEU A 101 18.64 6.02 16.90
C LEU A 101 17.84 4.94 16.15
N GLY A 102 16.56 4.72 16.50
CA GLY A 102 15.64 3.82 15.78
C GLY A 102 15.53 2.40 16.36
N ALA A 103 15.97 2.16 17.60
CA ALA A 103 15.61 0.93 18.30
C ALA A 103 14.12 0.91 18.60
N VAL A 104 13.53 -0.29 18.60
CA VAL A 104 12.07 -0.45 18.79
C VAL A 104 11.71 -0.82 20.22
N ASP A 105 12.68 -1.26 21.02
CA ASP A 105 12.45 -1.67 22.40
C ASP A 105 13.73 -1.94 23.22
N TYR A 106 13.54 -2.21 24.52
CA TYR A 106 14.58 -2.54 25.48
C TYR A 106 14.20 -3.73 26.36
N ILE A 107 15.22 -4.50 26.76
CA ILE A 107 15.16 -5.57 27.74
C ILE A 107 16.23 -5.32 28.79
N THR A 108 15.82 -5.26 30.06
CA THR A 108 16.73 -5.13 31.20
C THR A 108 17.45 -6.44 31.51
N LYS A 109 18.74 -6.33 31.84
CA LYS A 109 19.50 -7.37 32.51
C LYS A 109 19.29 -7.24 34.04
N PRO A 110 19.11 -8.35 34.79
CA PRO A 110 19.06 -9.74 34.32
C PRO A 110 17.77 -10.04 33.54
N VAL A 111 17.90 -10.77 32.42
CA VAL A 111 16.78 -11.00 31.50
C VAL A 111 15.77 -12.00 32.07
N SER A 112 14.49 -11.65 31.99
CA SER A 112 13.38 -12.59 32.28
C SER A 112 12.99 -13.35 31.02
N SER A 113 12.95 -14.68 31.09
CA SER A 113 12.54 -15.52 29.95
C SER A 113 11.16 -15.14 29.40
N ALA A 114 10.21 -14.78 30.27
CA ALA A 114 8.87 -14.40 29.84
C ALA A 114 8.89 -13.06 29.09
N VAL A 115 9.65 -12.08 29.59
CA VAL A 115 9.76 -10.74 28.98
C VAL A 115 10.44 -10.81 27.62
N VAL A 116 11.55 -11.54 27.51
CA VAL A 116 12.27 -11.72 26.24
C VAL A 116 11.35 -12.35 25.20
N LYS A 117 10.65 -13.44 25.54
CA LYS A 117 9.73 -14.12 24.63
C LYS A 117 8.59 -13.20 24.19
N ALA A 118 7.99 -12.47 25.13
CA ALA A 118 6.88 -11.56 24.83
C ALA A 118 7.32 -10.43 23.88
N ARG A 119 8.40 -9.71 24.20
CA ARG A 119 8.87 -8.58 23.38
C ARG A 119 9.32 -9.02 21.99
N VAL A 120 10.08 -10.11 21.89
CA VAL A 120 10.50 -10.68 20.60
C VAL A 120 9.27 -11.08 19.76
N ALA A 121 8.31 -11.78 20.34
CA ALA A 121 7.10 -12.19 19.62
C ALA A 121 6.27 -10.99 19.14
N THR A 122 6.09 -9.97 19.98
CA THR A 122 5.36 -8.75 19.64
C THR A 122 5.99 -8.04 18.44
N HIS A 123 7.29 -7.73 18.49
CA HIS A 123 7.94 -6.99 17.40
C HIS A 123 8.00 -7.77 16.09
N LEU A 124 8.22 -9.09 16.15
CA LEU A 124 8.12 -9.93 14.95
C LEU A 124 6.69 -9.98 14.39
N SER A 125 5.66 -9.92 15.24
CA SER A 125 4.26 -9.88 14.79
C SER A 125 3.91 -8.56 14.10
N LEU A 126 4.46 -7.43 14.57
CA LEU A 126 4.26 -6.12 13.97
C LEU A 126 4.88 -6.05 12.56
N VAL A 127 6.14 -6.48 12.40
CA VAL A 127 6.79 -6.55 11.09
C VAL A 127 5.99 -7.41 10.11
N ARG A 128 5.53 -8.59 10.56
CA ARG A 128 4.70 -9.48 9.73
C ARG A 128 3.36 -8.85 9.33
N ALA A 129 2.73 -8.09 10.22
CA ALA A 129 1.48 -7.41 9.93
C ALA A 129 1.68 -6.33 8.86
N GLU A 130 2.77 -5.57 8.93
CA GLU A 130 3.13 -4.57 7.93
C GLU A 130 3.46 -5.22 6.57
N GLU A 131 4.27 -6.28 6.55
CA GLU A 131 4.57 -7.05 5.33
C GLU A 131 3.31 -7.63 4.69
N LEU A 132 2.39 -8.16 5.50
CA LEU A 132 1.12 -8.68 5.04
C LEU A 132 0.25 -7.57 4.43
N LYS A 133 0.18 -6.40 5.08
CA LYS A 133 -0.55 -5.24 4.57
C LYS A 133 0.03 -4.79 3.23
N ALA A 134 1.35 -4.61 3.15
CA ALA A 134 2.03 -4.20 1.92
C ALA A 134 1.80 -5.21 0.78
N THR A 135 1.92 -6.50 1.08
CA THR A 135 1.70 -7.57 0.08
C THR A 135 0.25 -7.59 -0.41
N ARG A 136 -0.73 -7.42 0.49
CA ARG A 136 -2.15 -7.32 0.12
C ARG A 136 -2.42 -6.16 -0.83
N LEU A 137 -1.88 -4.97 -0.55
CA LEU A 137 -2.03 -3.80 -1.43
C LEU A 137 -1.38 -4.04 -2.80
N GLN A 138 -0.18 -4.62 -2.84
CA GLN A 138 0.49 -4.97 -4.10
C GLN A 138 -0.31 -5.98 -4.94
N ILE A 139 -0.95 -6.97 -4.32
CA ILE A 139 -1.79 -7.94 -5.02
C ILE A 139 -2.98 -7.24 -5.66
N ILE A 140 -3.67 -6.37 -4.93
CA ILE A 140 -4.82 -5.62 -5.46
C ILE A 140 -4.42 -4.74 -6.65
N GLN A 141 -3.33 -3.99 -6.53
CA GLN A 141 -2.84 -3.16 -7.63
C GLN A 141 -2.50 -4.01 -8.88
N ARG A 142 -1.92 -5.21 -8.68
CA ARG A 142 -1.62 -6.13 -9.78
C ARG A 142 -2.88 -6.72 -10.41
N LEU A 143 -3.93 -6.97 -9.63
CA LEU A 143 -5.22 -7.44 -10.15
C LEU A 143 -5.93 -6.37 -10.98
N GLY A 144 -5.97 -5.12 -10.48
CA GLY A 144 -6.52 -4.00 -11.25
C GLY A 144 -5.79 -3.82 -12.58
N ARG A 145 -4.45 -3.86 -12.55
CA ARG A 145 -3.63 -3.80 -13.76
C ARG A 145 -3.84 -4.99 -14.71
N ALA A 146 -4.12 -6.18 -14.18
CA ALA A 146 -4.42 -7.35 -15.02
C ALA A 146 -5.75 -7.21 -15.79
N ALA A 147 -6.75 -6.54 -15.20
CA ALA A 147 -8.00 -6.22 -15.89
C ALA A 147 -7.76 -5.30 -17.09
N GLU A 148 -6.91 -4.30 -16.94
CA GLU A 148 -6.55 -3.34 -18.01
C GLU A 148 -5.82 -3.98 -19.18
N TYR A 149 -4.94 -4.96 -18.92
CA TYR A 149 -4.27 -5.70 -20.00
C TYR A 149 -5.26 -6.42 -20.92
N LYS A 150 -6.47 -6.74 -20.44
CA LYS A 150 -7.54 -7.30 -21.26
C LYS A 150 -8.15 -6.26 -22.22
N ASP A 151 -8.08 -4.97 -21.88
CA ASP A 151 -8.64 -3.84 -22.65
C ASP A 151 -7.56 -3.09 -23.46
N ASN A 152 -6.38 -3.68 -23.64
CA ASN A 152 -5.22 -3.10 -24.35
C ASN A 152 -4.69 -1.77 -23.77
N GLU A 153 -4.96 -1.46 -22.50
CA GLU A 153 -4.34 -0.31 -21.82
C GLU A 153 -3.04 -0.72 -21.11
N THR A 154 -2.02 0.14 -21.15
CA THR A 154 -0.66 -0.13 -20.62
C THR A 154 -0.59 -0.14 -19.07
N GLY A 155 -1.73 0.03 -18.40
CA GLY A 155 -1.86 0.11 -16.95
C GLY A 155 -1.43 1.46 -16.34
N MET A 156 -0.89 2.38 -17.14
CA MET A 156 -0.47 3.71 -16.67
C MET A 156 -1.68 4.61 -16.36
N HIS A 157 -2.78 4.44 -17.10
CA HIS A 157 -4.08 5.07 -16.82
C HIS A 157 -4.51 4.83 -15.37
N VAL A 158 -4.53 3.57 -14.94
CA VAL A 158 -4.94 3.19 -13.58
C VAL A 158 -4.07 3.85 -12.51
N MET A 159 -2.77 3.96 -12.74
CA MET A 159 -1.87 4.66 -11.82
C MET A 159 -2.22 6.15 -11.74
N ARG A 160 -2.32 6.84 -12.89
CA ARG A 160 -2.68 8.27 -12.97
C ARG A 160 -4.00 8.54 -12.27
N MET A 161 -5.05 7.83 -12.67
CA MET A 161 -6.40 7.96 -12.14
C MET A 161 -6.44 7.76 -10.62
N SER A 162 -5.78 6.73 -10.09
CA SER A 162 -5.73 6.48 -8.65
C SER A 162 -5.05 7.61 -7.87
N HIS A 163 -4.00 8.21 -8.44
CA HIS A 163 -3.30 9.33 -7.84
C HIS A 163 -4.13 10.63 -7.90
N TYR A 164 -4.90 10.85 -8.99
CA TYR A 164 -5.88 11.93 -9.06
C TYR A 164 -6.94 11.78 -7.95
N ALA A 165 -7.49 10.57 -7.80
CA ALA A 165 -8.48 10.26 -6.78
C ALA A 165 -7.96 10.57 -5.37
N LYS A 166 -6.71 10.21 -5.05
CA LYS A 166 -6.08 10.56 -3.76
C LYS A 166 -6.00 12.07 -3.53
N VAL A 167 -5.54 12.83 -4.53
CA VAL A 167 -5.41 14.29 -4.43
C VAL A 167 -6.78 14.94 -4.19
N ILE A 168 -7.80 14.49 -4.92
CA ILE A 168 -9.17 15.01 -4.78
C ILE A 168 -9.75 14.61 -3.42
N ALA A 169 -9.54 13.38 -2.96
CA ALA A 169 -10.02 12.89 -1.67
C ALA A 169 -9.45 13.69 -0.49
N LEU A 170 -8.14 13.94 -0.49
CA LEU A 170 -7.49 14.79 0.53
C LEU A 170 -8.08 16.20 0.52
N ALA A 171 -8.24 16.80 -0.66
CA ALA A 171 -8.82 18.14 -0.79
C ALA A 171 -10.32 18.20 -0.44
N TYR A 172 -11.04 17.08 -0.56
CA TYR A 172 -12.43 16.95 -0.11
C TYR A 172 -12.55 16.89 1.42
N GLY A 173 -11.51 16.38 2.10
CA GLY A 173 -11.43 16.31 3.56
C GLY A 173 -11.19 14.90 4.11
N PHE A 174 -10.75 13.93 3.30
CA PHE A 174 -10.30 12.64 3.81
C PHE A 174 -8.99 12.81 4.59
N ASP A 175 -8.80 11.97 5.61
CA ASP A 175 -7.48 11.82 6.22
C ASP A 175 -6.54 11.02 5.29
N GLU A 176 -5.25 11.02 5.61
CA GLU A 176 -4.23 10.35 4.79
C GLU A 176 -4.51 8.85 4.66
N ALA A 177 -4.99 8.20 5.73
CA ALA A 177 -5.25 6.77 5.75
C ALA A 177 -6.40 6.37 4.79
N ARG A 178 -7.51 7.12 4.80
CA ARG A 178 -8.65 6.88 3.91
C ARG A 178 -8.33 7.28 2.46
N ALA A 179 -7.56 8.34 2.25
CA ALA A 179 -7.12 8.73 0.92
C ALA A 179 -6.12 7.73 0.32
N ASP A 180 -5.22 7.17 1.13
CA ASP A 180 -4.36 6.04 0.74
C ASP A 180 -5.15 4.79 0.43
N LEU A 181 -6.19 4.50 1.22
CA LEU A 181 -7.06 3.37 0.92
C LEU A 181 -7.70 3.52 -0.46
N LEU A 182 -8.24 4.71 -0.79
CA LEU A 182 -8.80 4.98 -2.12
C LEU A 182 -7.75 4.92 -3.23
N LEU A 183 -6.53 5.41 -3.00
CA LEU A 183 -5.41 5.27 -3.94
C LEU A 183 -5.18 3.80 -4.32
N HIS A 184 -5.27 2.90 -3.35
CA HIS A 184 -5.01 1.49 -3.58
C HIS A 184 -6.21 0.72 -4.14
N THR A 185 -7.45 1.19 -3.94
CA THR A 185 -8.66 0.51 -4.41
C THR A 185 -9.22 1.05 -5.73
N ALA A 186 -9.00 2.32 -6.06
CA ALA A 186 -9.43 2.92 -7.33
C ALA A 186 -9.00 2.11 -8.57
N PRO A 187 -7.78 1.51 -8.61
CA PRO A 187 -7.38 0.58 -9.66
C PRO A 187 -8.33 -0.60 -9.95
N MET A 188 -9.21 -0.96 -9.01
CA MET A 188 -10.13 -2.08 -9.14
C MET A 188 -11.47 -1.70 -9.79
N HIS A 189 -11.71 -0.43 -10.12
CA HIS A 189 -13.00 0.03 -10.66
C HIS A 189 -13.46 -0.82 -11.87
N ASP A 190 -12.52 -1.20 -12.73
CA ASP A 190 -12.76 -1.93 -13.97
C ASP A 190 -12.45 -3.44 -13.90
N ILE A 191 -12.22 -4.01 -12.71
CA ILE A 191 -11.89 -5.45 -12.56
C ILE A 191 -12.93 -6.38 -13.20
N GLY A 192 -14.19 -5.94 -13.28
CA GLY A 192 -15.27 -6.68 -13.91
C GLY A 192 -15.17 -6.82 -15.43
N LYS A 193 -14.34 -6.02 -16.13
CA LYS A 193 -14.08 -6.18 -17.57
C LYS A 193 -13.55 -7.58 -17.92
N ILE A 194 -12.97 -8.29 -16.95
CA ILE A 194 -12.59 -9.71 -17.07
C ILE A 194 -13.78 -10.59 -17.47
N GLY A 195 -15.00 -10.28 -17.02
CA GLY A 195 -16.20 -11.03 -17.40
C GLY A 195 -16.89 -10.58 -18.69
N ILE A 196 -16.44 -9.48 -19.32
CA ILE A 196 -17.02 -9.00 -20.57
C ILE A 196 -16.50 -9.83 -21.76
N PRO A 197 -17.36 -10.29 -22.70
CA PRO A 197 -16.92 -11.02 -23.87
C PRO A 197 -15.95 -10.22 -24.75
N ASP A 198 -14.88 -10.88 -25.23
CA ASP A 198 -13.81 -10.22 -26.00
C ASP A 198 -14.31 -9.51 -27.27
N HIS A 199 -15.31 -10.07 -27.95
CA HIS A 199 -15.88 -9.45 -29.16
C HIS A 199 -16.64 -8.14 -28.88
N ILE A 200 -16.99 -7.87 -27.62
CA ILE A 200 -17.58 -6.61 -27.17
C ILE A 200 -16.47 -5.69 -26.65
N LEU A 201 -15.63 -6.18 -25.74
CA LEU A 201 -14.56 -5.40 -25.11
C LEU A 201 -13.54 -4.88 -26.14
N LEU A 202 -13.08 -5.74 -27.05
CA LEU A 202 -12.06 -5.42 -28.04
C LEU A 202 -12.65 -4.92 -29.37
N LYS A 203 -13.94 -4.57 -29.42
CA LYS A 203 -14.60 -4.16 -30.66
C LYS A 203 -13.98 -2.86 -31.19
N PRO A 204 -13.44 -2.83 -32.43
CA PRO A 204 -12.89 -1.62 -33.02
C PRO A 204 -14.02 -0.71 -33.53
N GLY A 205 -14.63 0.07 -32.63
CA GLY A 205 -15.68 1.03 -32.99
C GLY A 205 -16.70 1.27 -31.86
N ARG A 206 -17.85 1.85 -32.21
CA ARG A 206 -18.96 2.04 -31.27
C ARG A 206 -19.68 0.72 -31.03
N LEU A 207 -20.06 0.48 -29.78
CA LEU A 207 -20.94 -0.62 -29.39
C LEU A 207 -22.37 -0.37 -29.92
N THR A 208 -23.08 -1.43 -30.26
CA THR A 208 -24.53 -1.38 -30.46
C THR A 208 -25.22 -1.17 -29.10
N PRO A 209 -26.50 -0.75 -29.07
CA PRO A 209 -27.25 -0.66 -27.82
C PRO A 209 -27.22 -1.95 -26.99
N GLU A 210 -27.37 -3.11 -27.64
CA GLU A 210 -27.36 -4.42 -26.98
C GLU A 210 -25.98 -4.79 -26.43
N GLU A 211 -24.92 -4.52 -27.18
CA GLU A 211 -23.54 -4.70 -26.70
C GLU A 211 -23.22 -3.76 -25.53
N TYR A 212 -23.75 -2.53 -25.57
CA TYR A 212 -23.59 -1.57 -24.49
C TYR A 212 -24.31 -2.02 -23.21
N GLU A 213 -25.50 -2.62 -23.31
CA GLU A 213 -26.16 -3.25 -22.15
C GLU A 213 -25.30 -4.34 -21.50
N VAL A 214 -24.59 -5.15 -22.30
CA VAL A 214 -23.64 -6.13 -21.76
C VAL A 214 -22.44 -5.44 -21.11
N MET A 215 -21.88 -4.41 -21.74
CA MET A 215 -20.75 -3.64 -21.19
C MET A 215 -21.09 -3.00 -19.83
N LYS A 216 -22.31 -2.49 -19.64
CA LYS A 216 -22.79 -1.94 -18.37
C LYS A 216 -22.86 -2.98 -17.24
N GLY A 217 -22.66 -4.27 -17.53
CA GLY A 217 -22.59 -5.33 -16.53
C GLY A 217 -21.26 -5.41 -15.76
N HIS A 218 -20.17 -4.79 -16.26
CA HIS A 218 -18.86 -4.91 -15.60
C HIS A 218 -18.81 -4.38 -14.15
N PRO A 219 -19.55 -3.33 -13.73
CA PRO A 219 -19.57 -2.90 -12.33
C PRO A 219 -20.06 -4.03 -11.41
N GLN A 220 -21.14 -4.71 -11.81
CA GLN A 220 -21.71 -5.82 -11.03
C GLN A 220 -20.78 -7.04 -11.04
N ILE A 221 -20.22 -7.40 -12.19
CA ILE A 221 -19.22 -8.49 -12.27
C ILE A 221 -18.02 -8.19 -11.37
N GLY A 222 -17.56 -6.93 -11.34
CA GLY A 222 -16.46 -6.50 -10.48
C GLY A 222 -16.80 -6.67 -9.00
N ALA A 223 -18.01 -6.29 -8.60
CA ALA A 223 -18.50 -6.54 -7.25
C ALA A 223 -18.61 -8.02 -6.89
N ASP A 224 -19.04 -8.86 -7.82
CA ASP A 224 -19.16 -10.30 -7.63
C ASP A 224 -17.78 -10.97 -7.50
N ILE A 225 -16.78 -10.52 -8.27
CA ILE A 225 -15.38 -10.96 -8.18
C ILE A 225 -14.79 -10.59 -6.80
N LEU A 226 -15.06 -9.37 -6.33
CA LEU A 226 -14.55 -8.88 -5.04
C LEU A 226 -15.25 -9.55 -3.85
N GLY A 227 -16.50 -9.96 -4.00
CA GLY A 227 -17.25 -10.72 -3.00
C GLY A 227 -17.68 -9.89 -1.79
N GLU A 228 -18.04 -10.57 -0.71
CA GLU A 228 -18.22 -9.98 0.63
C GLU A 228 -16.98 -10.28 1.46
N ASP A 229 -16.40 -9.27 2.10
CA ASP A 229 -15.19 -9.42 2.92
C ASP A 229 -15.19 -8.37 4.04
N GLU A 230 -14.69 -8.74 5.22
CA GLU A 230 -14.60 -7.84 6.37
C GLU A 230 -13.51 -6.76 6.21
N SER A 231 -12.62 -6.90 5.22
CA SER A 231 -11.59 -5.93 4.93
C SER A 231 -12.18 -4.66 4.33
N GLU A 232 -11.88 -3.54 4.98
CA GLU A 232 -12.17 -2.19 4.49
C GLU A 232 -11.66 -1.97 3.05
N LEU A 233 -10.52 -2.59 2.72
CA LEU A 233 -9.89 -2.54 1.40
C LEU A 233 -10.76 -3.17 0.30
N ILE A 234 -11.28 -4.37 0.54
CA ILE A 234 -12.14 -5.08 -0.42
C ILE A 234 -13.53 -4.43 -0.47
N SER A 235 -14.08 -4.06 0.68
CA SER A 235 -15.35 -3.34 0.77
C SER A 235 -15.32 -2.03 -0.02
N LEU A 236 -14.25 -1.23 0.11
CA LEU A 236 -14.11 0.00 -0.65
C LEU A 236 -13.88 -0.25 -2.15
N ALA A 237 -13.06 -1.24 -2.51
CA ALA A 237 -12.88 -1.61 -3.92
C ALA A 237 -14.21 -1.99 -4.58
N LYS A 238 -15.09 -2.70 -3.85
CA LYS A 238 -16.42 -3.08 -4.32
C LYS A 238 -17.33 -1.86 -4.51
N ILE A 239 -17.33 -0.93 -3.56
CA ILE A 239 -18.05 0.34 -3.69
C ILE A 239 -17.61 1.08 -4.96
N VAL A 240 -16.29 1.21 -5.16
CA VAL A 240 -15.74 1.89 -6.34
C VAL A 240 -16.16 1.17 -7.63
N ALA A 241 -15.99 -0.15 -7.70
CA ALA A 241 -16.39 -0.95 -8.85
C ALA A 241 -17.88 -0.76 -9.19
N LEU A 242 -18.77 -0.72 -8.18
CA LEU A 242 -20.20 -0.54 -8.40
C LEU A 242 -20.61 0.87 -8.80
N THR A 243 -19.88 1.89 -8.39
CA THR A 243 -20.42 3.27 -8.38
C THR A 243 -19.64 4.27 -9.24
N HIS A 244 -18.51 3.89 -9.83
CA HIS A 244 -17.71 4.78 -10.67
C HIS A 244 -18.40 5.21 -11.99
N HIS A 245 -19.47 4.52 -12.39
CA HIS A 245 -20.32 4.89 -13.54
C HIS A 245 -21.69 5.46 -13.15
N GLU A 246 -21.95 5.63 -11.86
CA GLU A 246 -23.10 6.39 -11.40
C GLU A 246 -22.89 7.87 -11.72
N LYS A 247 -23.98 8.56 -12.04
CA LYS A 247 -23.95 9.97 -12.44
C LYS A 247 -24.75 10.79 -11.45
N TRP A 248 -24.26 11.99 -11.15
CA TRP A 248 -24.86 12.88 -10.15
C TRP A 248 -26.37 13.10 -10.36
N ASP A 249 -26.84 13.14 -11.61
CA ASP A 249 -28.25 13.33 -11.97
C ASP A 249 -29.15 12.08 -11.86
N GLY A 250 -28.56 10.89 -11.66
CA GLY A 250 -29.25 9.60 -11.60
C GLY A 250 -29.34 8.86 -12.93
N SER A 251 -28.73 9.38 -14.01
CA SER A 251 -28.73 8.73 -15.34
C SER A 251 -27.59 7.71 -15.53
N GLY A 252 -26.86 7.40 -14.46
CA GLY A 252 -25.76 6.43 -14.45
C GLY A 252 -26.22 4.98 -14.31
N TYR A 253 -25.27 4.09 -14.09
CA TYR A 253 -25.48 2.65 -13.93
C TYR A 253 -24.47 2.07 -12.93
N PRO A 254 -24.73 0.88 -12.34
CA PRO A 254 -25.84 -0.05 -12.61
C PRO A 254 -27.14 0.25 -11.86
N ASN A 255 -27.12 1.03 -10.78
CA ASN A 255 -28.25 1.20 -9.87
C ASN A 255 -29.01 2.52 -10.09
N GLY A 256 -28.42 3.48 -10.81
CA GLY A 256 -29.06 4.78 -11.07
C GLY A 256 -29.11 5.65 -9.81
N LEU A 257 -28.07 5.55 -8.98
CA LEU A 257 -27.92 6.35 -7.76
C LEU A 257 -27.80 7.84 -8.12
N LYS A 258 -28.32 8.72 -7.26
CA LYS A 258 -28.41 10.15 -7.53
C LYS A 258 -27.84 10.99 -6.40
N GLY A 259 -27.08 12.03 -6.75
CA GLY A 259 -26.54 12.98 -5.79
C GLY A 259 -25.71 12.28 -4.70
N ASP A 260 -26.07 12.53 -3.44
CA ASP A 260 -25.36 12.00 -2.29
C ASP A 260 -25.65 10.51 -2.00
N ASP A 261 -26.62 9.89 -2.67
CA ASP A 261 -26.82 8.44 -2.60
C ASP A 261 -25.66 7.69 -3.27
N ILE A 262 -24.90 8.36 -4.14
CA ILE A 262 -23.65 7.84 -4.69
C ILE A 262 -22.56 7.99 -3.61
N PRO A 263 -21.91 6.91 -3.17
CA PRO A 263 -20.76 6.98 -2.29
C PRO A 263 -19.71 7.97 -2.83
N ILE A 264 -19.15 8.77 -1.94
CA ILE A 264 -18.22 9.85 -2.31
C ILE A 264 -16.99 9.29 -3.05
N GLU A 265 -16.56 8.08 -2.73
CA GLU A 265 -15.44 7.41 -3.39
C GLU A 265 -15.75 7.08 -4.85
N GLY A 266 -16.97 6.65 -5.16
CA GLY A 266 -17.44 6.46 -6.53
C GLY A 266 -17.45 7.77 -7.31
N ARG A 267 -17.94 8.85 -6.71
CA ARG A 267 -17.96 10.19 -7.32
C ARG A 267 -16.56 10.72 -7.61
N ILE A 268 -15.60 10.51 -6.70
CA ILE A 268 -14.19 10.90 -6.87
C ILE A 268 -13.53 10.09 -7.99
N VAL A 269 -13.76 8.78 -8.04
CA VAL A 269 -13.20 7.91 -9.07
C VAL A 269 -13.80 8.26 -10.44
N ALA A 270 -15.12 8.52 -10.54
CA ALA A 270 -15.78 8.88 -11.79
C ALA A 270 -15.16 10.10 -12.47
N ILE A 271 -14.94 11.20 -11.73
CA ILE A 271 -14.29 12.40 -12.30
C ILE A 271 -12.82 12.15 -12.65
N SER A 272 -12.11 11.34 -11.85
CA SER A 272 -10.70 11.00 -12.08
C SER A 272 -10.53 10.16 -13.34
N ASP A 273 -11.38 9.15 -13.52
CA ASP A 273 -11.39 8.24 -14.67
C ASP A 273 -11.71 9.00 -15.96
N VAL A 274 -12.81 9.76 -15.97
CA VAL A 274 -13.20 10.51 -17.16
C VAL A 274 -12.14 11.54 -17.57
N PHE A 275 -11.51 12.23 -16.60
CA PHE A 275 -10.42 13.14 -16.92
C PHE A 275 -9.23 12.41 -17.57
N ASP A 276 -8.80 11.27 -17.01
CA ASP A 276 -7.69 10.53 -17.60
C ASP A 276 -8.05 10.00 -18.99
N ALA A 277 -9.23 9.40 -19.15
CA ALA A 277 -9.71 8.86 -20.42
C ALA A 277 -9.85 9.92 -21.53
N LEU A 278 -10.21 11.17 -21.18
CA LEU A 278 -10.29 12.27 -22.14
C LEU A 278 -8.93 12.85 -22.51
N THR A 279 -7.97 12.84 -21.58
CA THR A 279 -6.65 13.47 -21.77
C THR A 279 -5.56 12.47 -22.16
N SER A 280 -5.89 11.20 -22.33
CA SER A 280 -4.96 10.13 -22.73
C SER A 280 -5.25 9.69 -24.16
N LYS A 281 -4.19 9.29 -24.89
CA LYS A 281 -4.31 8.85 -26.29
C LYS A 281 -4.86 7.42 -26.31
N ARG A 282 -5.86 7.15 -27.15
CA ARG A 282 -6.40 5.79 -27.36
C ARG A 282 -6.25 5.39 -28.84
N PRO A 283 -6.19 4.09 -29.18
CA PRO A 283 -5.98 3.62 -30.56
C PRO A 283 -6.89 4.24 -31.62
N TYR A 284 -8.08 4.71 -31.23
CA TYR A 284 -9.10 5.28 -32.11
C TYR A 284 -9.49 6.72 -31.78
N LYS A 285 -8.81 7.39 -30.84
CA LYS A 285 -9.17 8.75 -30.38
C LYS A 285 -7.94 9.52 -29.91
N GLU A 286 -7.71 10.68 -30.53
CA GLU A 286 -6.72 11.64 -30.04
C GLU A 286 -7.13 12.23 -28.70
N ALA A 287 -6.14 12.47 -27.84
CA ALA A 287 -6.35 13.09 -26.54
C ALA A 287 -6.94 14.51 -26.71
N TRP A 288 -7.86 14.87 -25.82
CA TRP A 288 -8.37 16.24 -25.76
C TRP A 288 -7.33 17.17 -25.13
N SER A 289 -7.37 18.45 -25.48
CA SER A 289 -6.59 19.44 -24.72
C SER A 289 -7.11 19.53 -23.29
N ILE A 290 -6.24 19.97 -22.38
CA ILE A 290 -6.61 20.20 -20.99
C ILE A 290 -7.75 21.23 -20.93
N GLU A 291 -7.71 22.32 -21.71
CA GLU A 291 -8.79 23.33 -21.66
C GLU A 291 -10.13 22.74 -22.12
N LYS A 292 -10.14 21.92 -23.18
CA LYS A 292 -11.37 21.28 -23.66
C LYS A 292 -11.93 20.31 -22.63
N THR A 293 -11.08 19.53 -21.99
CA THR A 293 -11.49 18.58 -20.94
C THR A 293 -12.09 19.31 -19.75
N LEU A 294 -11.43 20.39 -19.32
CA LEU A 294 -11.89 21.23 -18.22
C LEU A 294 -13.24 21.91 -18.52
N ALA A 295 -13.44 22.41 -19.75
CA ALA A 295 -14.72 22.97 -20.17
C ALA A 295 -15.84 21.91 -20.14
N PHE A 296 -15.53 20.67 -20.54
CA PHE A 296 -16.47 19.56 -20.45
C PHE A 296 -16.82 19.20 -19.00
N LEU A 297 -15.83 19.17 -18.09
CA LEU A 297 -16.10 18.92 -16.66
C LEU A 297 -17.02 20.00 -16.06
N ASP A 298 -16.83 21.27 -16.45
CA ASP A 298 -17.70 22.37 -16.01
C ASP A 298 -19.13 22.22 -16.57
N GLU A 299 -19.28 21.89 -17.85
CA GLU A 299 -20.58 21.66 -18.49
C GLU A 299 -21.34 20.49 -17.85
N GLN A 300 -20.63 19.45 -17.43
CA GLN A 300 -21.18 18.25 -16.81
C GLN A 300 -21.34 18.35 -15.28
N SER A 301 -21.01 19.50 -14.70
CA SER A 301 -21.20 19.77 -13.27
C SER A 301 -22.68 19.77 -12.89
N GLY A 302 -23.06 18.90 -11.96
CA GLY A 302 -24.46 18.70 -11.56
C GLY A 302 -25.26 17.78 -12.47
N LEU A 303 -24.63 17.23 -13.52
CA LEU A 303 -25.19 16.21 -14.40
C LEU A 303 -24.45 14.88 -14.21
N HIS A 304 -23.25 14.79 -14.79
CA HIS A 304 -22.38 13.63 -14.60
C HIS A 304 -21.69 13.71 -13.23
N PHE A 305 -21.12 14.87 -12.90
CA PHE A 305 -20.21 15.02 -11.77
C PHE A 305 -20.83 15.82 -10.62
N ASP A 306 -20.41 15.47 -9.40
CA ASP A 306 -20.69 16.27 -8.21
C ASP A 306 -20.09 17.70 -8.39
N PRO A 307 -20.91 18.77 -8.31
CA PRO A 307 -20.43 20.13 -8.49
C PRO A 307 -19.30 20.52 -7.53
N LYS A 308 -19.30 20.01 -6.30
CA LYS A 308 -18.27 20.27 -5.31
C LYS A 308 -16.95 19.62 -5.73
N LEU A 309 -16.99 18.41 -6.29
CA LEU A 309 -15.80 17.72 -6.79
C LEU A 309 -15.22 18.39 -8.03
N VAL A 310 -16.05 18.94 -8.92
CA VAL A 310 -15.56 19.74 -10.06
C VAL A 310 -14.79 20.97 -9.56
N GLN A 311 -15.29 21.66 -8.53
CA GLN A 311 -14.59 22.79 -7.93
C GLN A 311 -13.27 22.37 -7.28
N ILE A 312 -13.25 21.28 -6.51
CA ILE A 312 -12.03 20.74 -5.90
C ILE A 312 -11.01 20.34 -6.96
N PHE A 313 -11.46 19.66 -8.02
CA PHE A 313 -10.63 19.25 -9.15
C PHE A 313 -9.92 20.46 -9.76
N ARG A 314 -10.66 21.55 -10.01
CA ARG A 314 -10.11 22.82 -10.53
C ARG A 314 -9.03 23.39 -9.62
N GLN A 315 -9.24 23.36 -8.30
CA GLN A 315 -8.27 23.87 -7.33
C GLN A 315 -7.01 23.02 -7.22
N GLN A 316 -7.10 21.72 -7.53
CA GLN A 316 -5.97 20.79 -7.49
C GLN A 316 -5.37 20.48 -8.87
N LEU A 317 -5.78 21.22 -9.91
CA LEU A 317 -5.39 20.94 -11.29
C LEU A 317 -3.87 20.85 -11.47
N ASP A 318 -3.10 21.75 -10.88
CA ASP A 318 -1.64 21.76 -11.00
C ASP A 318 -1.02 20.43 -10.56
N LYS A 319 -1.43 19.92 -9.39
CA LYS A 319 -0.97 18.61 -8.87
C LYS A 319 -1.42 17.44 -9.75
N ILE A 320 -2.63 17.52 -10.30
CA ILE A 320 -3.18 16.51 -11.21
C ILE A 320 -2.35 16.48 -12.51
N LEU A 321 -1.95 17.64 -13.04
CA LEU A 321 -1.10 17.73 -14.22
C LEU A 321 0.32 17.22 -13.95
N GLU A 322 0.90 17.52 -12.78
CA GLU A 322 2.20 16.95 -12.36
C GLU A 322 2.16 15.41 -12.33
N ILE A 323 1.08 14.83 -11.78
CA ILE A 323 0.87 13.37 -11.78
C ILE A 323 0.75 12.86 -13.23
N LYS A 324 0.01 13.57 -14.09
CA LYS A 324 -0.13 13.18 -15.50
C LYS A 324 1.23 13.10 -16.20
N GLU A 325 2.08 14.10 -15.98
CA GLU A 325 3.42 14.17 -16.55
C GLU A 325 4.34 13.07 -16.00
N LYS A 326 4.27 12.80 -14.69
CA LYS A 326 5.08 11.76 -14.04
C LYS A 326 4.80 10.35 -14.55
N TYR A 327 3.55 10.06 -14.93
CA TYR A 327 3.08 8.73 -15.33
C TYR A 327 2.66 8.69 -16.81
N GLN A 328 3.42 9.34 -17.69
CA GLN A 328 3.22 9.26 -19.13
C GLN A 328 3.44 7.83 -19.66
N GLU A 329 2.74 7.51 -20.75
CA GLU A 329 2.97 6.29 -21.52
C GLU A 329 4.21 6.50 -22.40
N GLU A 330 5.13 5.52 -22.42
CA GLU A 330 6.36 5.55 -23.25
C GLU A 330 6.06 5.51 -24.76
#